data_AF-A0A7W2R451-F1
#
_entry.id   AF-A0A7W2R451-F1
#
_cell.length_a   1.000
_cell.length_b   1.000
_cell.length_c   1.000
_cell.angle_alpha   90.00
_cell.angle_beta   90.00
_cell.angle_gamma   90.00
#
_symmetry.space_group_name_H-M   'P 1'
#
loop_
_entity.id
_entity.type
_entity.pdbx_description
1 polymer ?
#
loop_
_entity_poly.entity_id
_entity_poly.type
_entity_poly.pdbx_seq_one_letter_code
_entity_poly.pdbx_strand_id
1 'polypeptide(L)'
;MAHHSTYLNPKHKIIPLDQLHLNEDIRERINQLLEEFTYINALKDLNIPVDNKILLYGHTGCGKTATAYAIGHALNKKVIAINLSGFVSSKLGETAKNLSDLFKKAINDDAILFIDEFDFIGKLRDYDEKDSGEMKRLVNTLLQLIDNLPDNALLICATNHLGIIDTALLRRFQIRLGYTLPTKEDLNKYYDSILSGFPKHLNIIKRSYGISYAEAKDSIHQQIKANVIDFEKRRKHLLFFYDGFISPDLQLQHYGRKLDGIEGTLSGYTLKDSTINGVSMPERSHTNRPQIALKSKEKSDTIKGMVFEVTGEELVQTDKISAPNSNRILATTDAGAEVWVYVENK
;
A
#
# COMPACT_ATOMS: atom_id res chain seq x y z
N MET A 1 13.01 14.25 14.78
CA MET A 1 12.69 13.10 15.63
C MET A 1 11.85 12.11 14.82
N ALA A 2 12.49 11.16 14.15
CA ALA A 2 11.81 10.11 13.41
C ALA A 2 11.76 8.86 14.30
N HIS A 3 10.60 8.54 14.86
CA HIS A 3 10.36 7.25 15.48
C HIS A 3 10.25 6.19 14.38
N HIS A 4 11.38 5.59 13.99
CA HIS A 4 11.32 4.31 13.29
C HIS A 4 10.78 3.28 14.27
N SER A 5 9.55 2.81 14.06
CA SER A 5 8.96 1.79 14.92
C SER A 5 9.84 0.54 14.87
N THR A 6 10.47 0.21 16.00
CA THR A 6 11.34 -0.96 16.16
C THR A 6 10.60 -2.27 15.85
N TYR A 7 9.27 -2.27 16.03
CA TYR A 7 8.39 -3.37 15.67
C TYR A 7 7.88 -3.20 14.23
N LEU A 8 7.94 -4.30 13.47
CA LEU A 8 7.27 -4.40 12.18
C LEU A 8 5.79 -4.71 12.45
N ASN A 9 4.95 -3.68 12.39
CA ASN A 9 3.52 -3.90 12.25
C ASN A 9 3.24 -4.40 10.82
N PRO A 10 2.35 -5.39 10.63
CA PRO A 10 1.93 -5.79 9.30
C PRO A 10 1.27 -4.57 8.62
N LYS A 11 2.01 -3.87 7.77
CA LYS A 11 1.51 -2.73 6.99
C LYS A 11 0.45 -3.15 5.95
N HIS A 12 0.27 -4.46 5.75
CA HIS A 12 -0.59 -5.04 4.75
C HIS A 12 -1.41 -6.20 5.34
N LYS A 13 -2.56 -6.47 4.72
CA LYS A 13 -3.39 -7.64 4.97
C LYS A 13 -2.52 -8.90 4.90
N ILE A 14 -2.62 -9.75 5.93
CA ILE A 14 -1.91 -11.04 5.96
C ILE A 14 -2.40 -11.88 4.78
N ILE A 15 -1.45 -12.35 3.97
CA ILE A 15 -1.72 -13.24 2.83
C ILE A 15 -1.65 -14.66 3.39
N PRO A 16 -2.73 -15.45 3.31
CA PRO A 16 -2.68 -16.84 3.75
C PRO A 16 -1.76 -17.66 2.83
N LEU A 17 -1.23 -18.78 3.34
CA LEU A 17 -0.15 -19.53 2.67
C LEU A 17 -0.56 -20.07 1.29
N ASP A 18 -1.83 -20.43 1.12
CA ASP A 18 -2.40 -20.90 -0.16
C ASP A 18 -2.31 -19.85 -1.28
N GLN A 19 -2.51 -18.58 -0.92
CA GLN A 19 -2.45 -17.42 -1.81
C GLN A 19 -1.03 -16.85 -1.99
N LEU A 20 -0.06 -17.34 -1.20
CA LEU A 20 1.32 -16.90 -1.33
C LEU A 20 2.00 -17.64 -2.48
N HIS A 21 2.49 -16.88 -3.46
CA HIS A 21 3.25 -17.42 -4.58
C HIS A 21 4.63 -17.84 -4.11
N LEU A 22 4.84 -19.15 -3.99
CA LEU A 22 6.07 -19.81 -3.56
C LEU A 22 6.40 -20.90 -4.58
N ASN A 23 7.68 -21.21 -4.77
CA ASN A 23 8.05 -22.43 -5.47
C ASN A 23 7.65 -23.67 -4.63
N GLU A 24 7.42 -24.78 -5.31
CA GLU A 24 6.94 -26.02 -4.68
C GLU A 24 7.87 -26.50 -3.56
N ASP A 25 9.20 -26.47 -3.76
CA ASP A 25 10.16 -26.89 -2.73
C ASP A 25 10.03 -26.10 -1.41
N ILE A 26 9.80 -24.78 -1.48
CA ILE A 26 9.59 -23.96 -0.27
C ILE A 26 8.23 -24.30 0.35
N ARG A 27 7.20 -24.46 -0.49
CA ARG A 27 5.85 -24.79 -0.04
C ARG A 27 5.82 -26.13 0.69
N GLU A 28 6.45 -27.17 0.16
CA GLU A 28 6.57 -28.48 0.80
C GLU A 28 7.28 -28.40 2.15
N ARG A 29 8.42 -27.69 2.22
CA ARG A 29 9.16 -27.51 3.48
C ARG A 29 8.36 -26.74 4.53
N ILE A 30 7.58 -25.74 4.12
CA ILE A 30 6.70 -25.01 5.05
C ILE A 30 5.56 -25.92 5.51
N ASN A 31 4.93 -26.68 4.61
CA ASN A 31 3.87 -27.60 4.99
C ASN A 31 4.36 -28.65 5.99
N GLN A 32 5.54 -29.22 5.76
CA GLN A 32 6.18 -30.16 6.69
C GLN A 32 6.40 -29.52 8.08
N LEU A 33 6.91 -28.29 8.14
CA LEU A 33 7.03 -27.53 9.38
C LEU A 33 5.67 -27.36 10.08
N LEU A 34 4.62 -27.01 9.33
CA LEU A 34 3.28 -26.83 9.89
C LEU A 34 2.75 -28.14 10.50
N GLU A 35 3.00 -29.28 9.85
CA GLU A 35 2.67 -30.60 10.37
C GLU A 35 3.44 -30.91 11.66
N GLU A 36 4.76 -30.66 11.69
CA GLU A 36 5.58 -30.84 12.90
C GLU A 36 5.04 -30.07 14.11
N PHE A 37 4.67 -28.80 13.90
CA PHE A 37 4.08 -27.97 14.96
C PHE A 37 2.67 -28.43 15.35
N THR A 38 1.89 -28.97 14.40
CA THR A 38 0.56 -29.51 14.67
C THR A 38 0.63 -30.76 15.54
N TYR A 39 1.63 -31.63 15.30
CA TYR A 39 1.82 -32.90 16.01
C TYR A 39 2.95 -32.86 17.05
N ILE A 40 3.30 -31.68 17.54
CA ILE A 40 4.48 -31.46 18.40
C ILE A 40 4.50 -32.34 19.66
N ASN A 41 3.34 -32.63 20.26
CA ASN A 41 3.25 -33.48 21.44
C ASN A 41 3.65 -34.94 21.13
N ALA A 42 3.23 -35.46 19.97
CA ALA A 42 3.58 -36.82 19.55
C ALA A 42 5.08 -36.96 19.26
N LEU A 43 5.69 -35.93 18.66
CA LEU A 43 7.15 -35.89 18.44
C LEU A 43 7.91 -35.81 19.77
N LYS A 44 7.42 -35.00 20.71
CA LYS A 44 7.99 -34.85 22.04
C LYS A 44 7.96 -36.15 22.85
N ASP A 45 6.87 -36.92 22.77
CA ASP A 45 6.75 -38.22 23.45
C ASP A 45 7.80 -39.24 22.97
N LEU A 46 8.33 -39.06 21.75
CA LEU A 46 9.40 -39.86 21.16
C LEU A 46 10.80 -39.23 21.30
N ASN A 47 10.93 -38.09 22.00
CA ASN A 47 12.15 -37.28 22.06
C ASN A 47 12.69 -36.87 20.68
N ILE A 48 11.81 -36.65 19.71
CA ILE A 48 12.15 -36.13 18.38
C ILE A 48 11.96 -34.61 18.42
N PRO A 49 13.02 -33.80 18.17
CA PRO A 49 12.89 -32.35 18.14
C PRO A 49 12.17 -31.88 16.87
N VAL A 50 11.53 -30.71 16.96
CA VAL A 50 10.95 -30.01 15.80
C VAL A 50 11.94 -29.02 15.19
N ASP A 51 11.81 -28.76 13.90
CA ASP A 51 12.64 -27.80 13.18
C ASP A 51 12.15 -26.35 13.41
N ASN A 52 12.42 -25.82 14.60
CA ASN A 52 11.86 -24.55 15.06
C ASN A 52 12.70 -23.29 14.79
N LYS A 53 13.81 -23.38 14.04
CA LYS A 53 14.65 -22.22 13.67
C LYS A 53 14.82 -22.18 12.15
N ILE A 54 14.21 -21.16 11.55
CA ILE A 54 14.09 -21.00 10.10
C ILE A 54 14.86 -19.78 9.62
N LEU A 55 15.65 -19.95 8.57
CA LEU A 55 16.31 -18.84 7.87
C LEU A 55 15.76 -18.70 6.45
N LEU A 56 15.12 -17.56 6.18
CA LEU A 56 14.68 -17.13 4.86
C LEU A 56 15.78 -16.27 4.23
N TYR A 57 16.30 -16.64 3.08
CA TYR A 57 17.38 -15.88 2.43
C TYR A 57 17.13 -15.67 0.95
N GLY A 58 17.77 -14.66 0.35
CA GLY A 58 17.74 -14.44 -1.09
C GLY A 58 17.17 -13.07 -1.48
N HIS A 59 16.65 -12.93 -2.69
CA HIS A 59 16.35 -11.63 -3.28
C HIS A 59 15.28 -10.85 -2.50
N THR A 60 15.43 -9.52 -2.45
CA THR A 60 14.42 -8.63 -1.87
C THR A 60 13.11 -8.71 -2.67
N GLY A 61 11.99 -8.39 -2.03
CA GLY A 61 10.69 -8.35 -2.70
C GLY A 61 10.12 -9.71 -3.16
N CYS A 62 10.75 -10.83 -2.77
CA CYS A 62 10.36 -12.18 -3.19
C CYS A 62 9.50 -12.94 -2.15
N GLY A 63 9.01 -12.28 -1.09
CA GLY A 63 8.01 -12.87 -0.19
C GLY A 63 8.53 -13.42 1.14
N LYS A 64 9.80 -13.17 1.53
CA LYS A 64 10.36 -13.61 2.83
C LYS A 64 9.51 -13.15 4.02
N THR A 65 9.30 -11.84 4.17
CA THR A 65 8.49 -11.27 5.25
C THR A 65 7.05 -11.76 5.20
N ALA A 66 6.46 -11.84 3.99
CA ALA A 66 5.10 -12.35 3.81
C ALA A 66 4.96 -13.82 4.27
N THR A 67 6.00 -14.63 4.04
CA THR A 67 6.04 -16.04 4.48
C THR A 67 6.00 -16.16 5.99
N ALA A 68 6.76 -15.33 6.73
CA ALA A 68 6.74 -15.36 8.19
C ALA A 68 5.33 -15.09 8.76
N TYR A 69 4.62 -14.10 8.19
CA TYR A 69 3.24 -13.82 8.57
C TYR A 69 2.25 -14.90 8.13
N ALA A 70 2.46 -15.52 6.96
CA ALA A 70 1.63 -16.62 6.49
C ALA A 70 1.75 -17.87 7.40
N ILE A 71 2.97 -18.19 7.85
CA ILE A 71 3.22 -19.26 8.83
C ILE A 71 2.54 -18.94 10.16
N GLY A 72 2.68 -17.70 10.66
CA GLY A 72 1.99 -17.27 11.89
C GLY A 72 0.47 -17.41 11.79
N HIS A 73 -0.10 -17.01 10.66
CA HIS A 73 -1.53 -17.20 10.40
C HIS A 73 -1.93 -18.68 10.36
N ALA A 74 -1.16 -19.53 9.69
CA ALA A 74 -1.44 -20.96 9.60
C ALA A 74 -1.36 -21.69 10.96
N LEU A 75 -0.42 -21.29 11.81
CA LEU A 75 -0.26 -21.83 13.17
C LEU A 75 -1.14 -21.13 14.21
N ASN A 76 -1.95 -20.13 13.82
CA ASN A 76 -2.69 -19.27 14.74
C ASN A 76 -1.81 -18.64 15.84
N LYS A 77 -0.57 -18.28 15.49
CA LYS A 77 0.40 -17.63 16.38
C LYS A 77 0.62 -16.18 16.00
N LYS A 78 0.73 -15.31 17.00
CA LYS A 78 1.14 -13.92 16.79
C LYS A 78 2.57 -13.89 16.26
N VAL A 79 2.88 -12.91 15.41
CA VAL A 79 4.26 -12.67 14.93
C VAL A 79 4.80 -11.42 15.59
N ILE A 80 5.79 -11.58 16.46
CA ILE A 80 6.57 -10.49 17.02
C ILE A 80 7.73 -10.22 16.06
N ALA A 81 7.60 -9.17 15.27
CA ALA A 81 8.54 -8.88 14.19
C ALA A 81 9.41 -7.67 14.52
N ILE A 82 10.72 -7.79 14.31
CA ILE A 82 11.70 -6.70 14.43
C ILE A 82 12.54 -6.58 13.16
N ASN A 83 12.95 -5.36 12.83
CA ASN A 83 14.05 -5.12 11.89
C ASN A 83 15.34 -4.99 12.71
N LEU A 84 16.32 -5.86 12.44
CA LEU A 84 17.49 -5.97 13.30
C LEU A 84 18.39 -4.73 13.26
N SER A 85 18.61 -4.14 12.07
CA SER A 85 19.44 -2.94 11.96
C SER A 85 18.85 -1.77 12.76
N GLY A 86 17.56 -1.50 12.58
CA GLY A 86 16.84 -0.46 13.32
C GLY A 86 16.76 -0.74 14.84
N PHE A 87 16.66 -2.01 15.23
CA PHE A 87 16.65 -2.43 16.64
C PHE A 87 17.98 -2.15 17.33
N VAL A 88 19.11 -2.48 16.69
CA VAL A 88 20.44 -2.27 17.25
C VAL A 88 20.76 -0.78 17.32
N SER A 89 20.52 -0.03 16.23
CA SER A 89 20.85 1.41 16.17
C SER A 89 20.06 2.27 17.16
N SER A 90 18.82 1.89 17.49
CA SER A 90 17.97 2.65 18.42
C SER A 90 18.25 2.36 19.91
N LYS A 91 19.04 1.33 20.23
CA LYS A 91 19.27 0.82 21.59
C LYS A 91 20.73 0.50 21.88
N LEU A 92 21.64 1.38 21.45
CA LEU A 92 23.08 1.27 21.71
C LEU A 92 23.33 1.23 23.25
N GLY A 93 24.09 0.24 23.73
CA GLY A 93 24.44 0.05 25.15
C GLY A 93 23.61 -0.99 25.93
N GLU A 94 22.36 -1.30 25.53
CA GLU A 94 21.53 -2.34 26.17
C GLU A 94 21.03 -3.40 25.17
N THR A 95 21.60 -3.45 23.97
CA THR A 95 21.03 -4.23 22.85
C THR A 95 20.91 -5.72 23.16
N ALA A 96 21.92 -6.32 23.80
CA ALA A 96 21.91 -7.75 24.14
C ALA A 96 20.83 -8.12 25.18
N LYS A 97 20.61 -7.24 26.17
CA LYS A 97 19.54 -7.41 27.18
C LYS A 97 18.17 -7.27 26.52
N ASN A 98 17.98 -6.21 25.74
CA ASN A 98 16.73 -5.98 25.01
C ASN A 98 16.38 -7.14 24.06
N LEU A 99 17.37 -7.71 23.38
CA LEU A 99 17.17 -8.87 22.52
C LEU A 99 16.79 -10.11 23.34
N SER A 100 17.42 -10.33 24.49
CA SER A 100 17.06 -11.41 25.41
C SER A 100 15.62 -11.28 25.92
N ASP A 101 15.19 -10.07 26.26
CA ASP A 101 13.82 -9.78 26.71
C ASP A 101 12.81 -10.01 25.57
N LEU A 102 13.19 -9.73 24.32
CA LEU A 102 12.35 -10.02 23.15
C LEU A 102 12.16 -11.52 22.93
N PHE A 103 13.22 -12.32 23.03
CA PHE A 103 13.13 -13.78 22.96
C PHE A 103 12.23 -14.33 24.08
N LYS A 104 12.45 -13.89 25.33
CA LYS A 104 11.60 -14.28 26.47
C LYS A 104 10.14 -13.93 26.23
N LYS A 105 9.87 -12.72 25.72
CA LYS A 105 8.51 -12.29 25.40
C LYS A 105 7.87 -13.19 24.35
N ALA A 106 8.57 -13.49 23.26
CA ALA A 106 8.05 -14.37 22.22
C ALA A 106 7.72 -15.78 22.75
N ILE A 107 8.60 -16.33 23.60
CA ILE A 107 8.37 -17.62 24.25
C ILE A 107 7.15 -17.57 25.19
N ASN A 108 7.07 -16.54 26.04
CA ASN A 108 5.98 -16.39 27.01
C ASN A 108 4.61 -16.16 26.34
N ASP A 109 4.59 -15.44 25.23
CA ASP A 109 3.38 -15.11 24.47
C ASP A 109 2.97 -16.24 23.49
N ASP A 110 3.69 -17.37 23.46
CA ASP A 110 3.59 -18.43 22.43
C ASP A 110 3.55 -17.87 21.00
N ALA A 111 4.44 -16.92 20.73
CA ALA A 111 4.50 -16.16 19.49
C ALA A 111 5.70 -16.57 18.63
N ILE A 112 5.58 -16.36 17.32
CA ILE A 112 6.70 -16.44 16.38
C ILE A 112 7.56 -15.20 16.56
N LEU A 113 8.86 -15.37 16.78
CA LEU A 113 9.82 -14.28 16.70
C LEU A 113 10.32 -14.16 15.25
N PHE A 114 10.01 -13.05 14.59
CA PHE A 114 10.50 -12.74 13.25
C PHE A 114 11.59 -11.66 13.30
N ILE A 115 12.78 -11.95 12.80
CA ILE A 115 13.91 -11.01 12.73
C ILE A 115 14.26 -10.76 11.27
N ASP A 116 13.93 -9.57 10.76
CA ASP A 116 14.30 -9.12 9.42
C ASP A 116 15.68 -8.44 9.42
N GLU A 117 16.32 -8.36 8.26
CA GLU A 117 17.69 -7.83 8.09
C GLU A 117 18.72 -8.52 9.00
N PHE A 118 18.63 -9.84 9.10
CA PHE A 118 19.52 -10.65 9.94
C PHE A 118 21.00 -10.59 9.51
N ASP A 119 21.26 -10.20 8.25
CA ASP A 119 22.60 -9.93 7.74
C ASP A 119 23.30 -8.76 8.43
N PHE A 120 22.57 -7.91 9.15
CA PHE A 120 23.17 -6.84 9.96
C PHE A 120 24.21 -7.38 10.95
N ILE A 121 24.00 -8.59 11.49
CA ILE A 121 24.96 -9.25 12.40
C ILE A 121 26.31 -9.50 11.75
N GLY A 122 26.33 -9.84 10.45
CA GLY A 122 27.56 -10.05 9.69
C GLY A 122 28.41 -8.78 9.63
N LYS A 123 27.78 -7.65 9.32
CA LYS A 123 28.43 -6.33 9.23
C LYS A 123 29.04 -5.89 10.56
N LEU A 124 28.40 -6.21 11.68
CA LEU A 124 28.89 -5.85 13.01
C LEU A 124 30.19 -6.55 13.40
N ARG A 125 30.58 -7.62 12.70
CA ARG A 125 31.81 -8.38 12.99
C ARG A 125 33.05 -7.81 12.30
N ASP A 126 32.86 -7.06 11.20
CA ASP A 126 33.93 -6.47 10.38
C ASP A 126 34.35 -5.06 10.85
N TYR A 127 33.68 -4.49 11.86
CA TYR A 127 34.04 -3.18 12.43
C TYR A 127 35.30 -3.25 13.34
N ASP A 128 36.21 -2.29 13.13
CA ASP A 128 37.53 -2.14 13.76
C ASP A 128 37.56 -2.28 15.30
N GLU A 129 38.73 -2.67 15.82
CA GLU A 129 39.01 -3.19 17.17
C GLU A 129 38.44 -2.40 18.36
N LYS A 130 38.16 -1.09 18.24
CA LYS A 130 37.75 -0.23 19.36
C LYS A 130 36.27 -0.35 19.78
N ASP A 131 35.36 -0.71 18.88
CA ASP A 131 33.91 -0.94 19.18
C ASP A 131 33.55 -2.45 19.24
N SER A 132 34.57 -3.33 19.15
CA SER A 132 34.36 -4.77 18.89
C SER A 132 33.78 -5.57 20.06
N GLY A 133 33.84 -5.07 21.30
CA GLY A 133 33.46 -5.83 22.50
C GLY A 133 31.95 -6.04 22.64
N GLU A 134 31.16 -4.96 22.54
CA GLU A 134 29.70 -5.03 22.69
C GLU A 134 29.04 -5.78 21.54
N MET A 135 29.56 -5.62 20.33
CA MET A 135 29.04 -6.29 19.14
C MET A 135 29.34 -7.79 19.19
N LYS A 136 30.57 -8.20 19.54
CA LYS A 136 30.90 -9.62 19.77
C LYS A 136 30.01 -10.22 20.87
N ARG A 137 29.74 -9.47 21.94
CA ARG A 137 28.83 -9.89 23.01
C ARG A 137 27.40 -10.08 22.49
N LEU A 138 26.88 -9.18 21.67
CA LEU A 138 25.56 -9.30 21.05
C LEU A 138 25.44 -10.57 20.20
N VAL A 139 26.43 -10.85 19.34
CA VAL A 139 26.44 -12.07 18.51
C VAL A 139 26.47 -13.32 19.38
N ASN A 140 27.32 -13.34 20.41
CA ASN A 140 27.39 -14.47 21.35
C ASN A 140 26.08 -14.66 22.12
N THR A 141 25.44 -13.58 22.57
CA THR A 141 24.13 -13.64 23.21
C THR A 141 23.08 -14.20 22.26
N LEU A 142 23.06 -13.77 20.99
CA LEU A 142 22.13 -14.30 20.01
C LEU A 142 22.36 -15.80 19.76
N LEU A 143 23.61 -16.25 19.63
CA LEU A 143 23.93 -17.68 19.50
C LEU A 143 23.34 -18.48 20.68
N GLN A 144 23.55 -17.99 21.91
CA GLN A 144 22.99 -18.62 23.11
C GLN A 144 21.45 -18.61 23.14
N LEU A 145 20.81 -17.51 22.72
CA LEU A 145 19.35 -17.42 22.67
C LEU A 145 18.74 -18.37 21.64
N ILE A 146 19.40 -18.52 20.48
CA ILE A 146 18.98 -19.47 19.45
C ILE A 146 19.17 -20.91 19.96
N ASP A 147 20.30 -21.22 20.61
CA ASP A 147 20.58 -22.56 21.12
C ASP A 147 19.56 -23.00 22.19
N ASN A 148 19.16 -22.07 23.07
CA ASN A 148 18.22 -22.33 24.18
C ASN A 148 16.74 -22.10 23.82
N LEU A 149 16.40 -21.98 22.54
CA LEU A 149 15.01 -21.80 22.12
C LEU A 149 14.22 -23.11 22.35
N PRO A 150 13.11 -23.08 23.11
CA PRO A 150 12.32 -24.28 23.38
C PRO A 150 11.59 -24.76 22.13
N ASP A 151 11.35 -26.06 22.02
CA ASP A 151 10.75 -26.72 20.85
C ASP A 151 9.42 -26.09 20.38
N ASN A 152 8.59 -25.64 21.32
CA ASN A 152 7.29 -25.02 21.00
C ASN A 152 7.38 -23.57 20.50
N ALA A 153 8.53 -22.91 20.66
CA ALA A 153 8.77 -21.56 20.16
C ALA A 153 9.37 -21.60 18.76
N LEU A 154 8.95 -20.69 17.88
CA LEU A 154 9.38 -20.64 16.48
C LEU A 154 10.14 -19.35 16.19
N LEU A 155 11.39 -19.48 15.74
CA LEU A 155 12.22 -18.38 15.28
C LEU A 155 12.30 -18.38 13.75
N ILE A 156 11.99 -17.23 13.15
CA ILE A 156 12.15 -17.01 11.71
C ILE A 156 13.06 -15.80 11.52
N CYS A 157 14.18 -15.98 10.83
CA CYS A 157 15.07 -14.89 10.44
C CYS A 157 15.01 -14.68 8.92
N ALA A 158 15.11 -13.44 8.46
CA ALA A 158 15.20 -13.10 7.05
C ALA A 158 16.46 -12.31 6.73
N THR A 159 17.08 -12.61 5.59
CA THR A 159 18.29 -11.93 5.10
C THR A 159 18.27 -11.79 3.58
N ASN A 160 18.93 -10.75 3.06
CA ASN A 160 19.20 -10.64 1.63
C ASN A 160 20.59 -11.16 1.27
N HIS A 161 21.51 -11.22 2.25
CA HIS A 161 22.91 -11.53 2.05
C HIS A 161 23.36 -12.70 2.92
N LEU A 162 23.08 -13.93 2.46
CA LEU A 162 23.49 -15.14 3.17
C LEU A 162 25.02 -15.20 3.39
N GLY A 163 25.80 -14.75 2.41
CA GLY A 163 27.27 -14.86 2.42
C GLY A 163 27.99 -14.05 3.49
N ILE A 164 27.33 -13.06 4.11
CA ILE A 164 27.93 -12.27 5.21
C ILE A 164 27.55 -12.80 6.60
N ILE A 165 26.67 -13.81 6.67
CA ILE A 165 26.30 -14.43 7.95
C ILE A 165 27.33 -15.49 8.30
N ASP A 166 27.81 -15.44 9.55
CA ASP A 166 28.79 -16.38 10.05
C ASP A 166 28.29 -17.84 10.01
N THR A 167 29.21 -18.76 9.70
CA THR A 167 28.89 -20.19 9.59
C THR A 167 28.38 -20.79 10.90
N ALA A 168 28.83 -20.30 12.06
CA ALA A 168 28.31 -20.79 13.34
C ALA A 168 26.84 -20.42 13.55
N LEU A 169 26.40 -19.23 13.12
CA LEU A 169 24.97 -18.88 13.12
C LEU A 169 24.19 -19.75 12.13
N LEU A 170 24.71 -19.93 10.91
CA LEU A 170 24.03 -20.71 9.88
C LEU A 170 23.76 -22.16 10.29
N ARG A 171 24.67 -22.79 11.04
CA ARG A 171 24.53 -24.17 11.54
C ARG A 171 23.37 -24.38 12.52
N ARG A 172 22.82 -23.30 13.11
CA ARG A 172 21.74 -23.38 14.11
C ARG A 172 20.34 -23.30 13.51
N PHE A 173 20.24 -22.94 12.24
CA PHE A 173 18.98 -22.96 11.50
C PHE A 173 18.83 -24.33 10.82
N GLN A 174 17.84 -25.11 11.26
CA GLN A 174 17.57 -26.42 10.68
C GLN A 174 17.00 -26.27 9.27
N ILE A 175 16.07 -25.33 9.10
CA ILE A 175 15.42 -25.04 7.82
C ILE A 175 16.02 -23.76 7.22
N ARG A 176 16.49 -23.86 5.98
CA ARG A 176 17.02 -22.72 5.20
C ARG A 176 16.28 -22.66 3.86
N LEU A 177 15.48 -21.61 3.66
CA LEU A 177 14.62 -21.43 2.49
C LEU A 177 15.17 -20.31 1.59
N GLY A 178 15.55 -20.67 0.36
CA GLY A 178 16.17 -19.77 -0.60
C GLY A 178 15.17 -19.16 -1.58
N TYR A 179 15.04 -17.84 -1.56
CA TYR A 179 14.15 -17.06 -2.41
C TYR A 179 14.92 -16.49 -3.61
N THR A 180 14.62 -17.03 -4.78
CA THR A 180 15.12 -16.54 -6.06
C THR A 180 14.13 -15.57 -6.70
N LEU A 181 14.58 -14.88 -7.75
CA LEU A 181 13.65 -14.15 -8.60
C LEU A 181 12.64 -15.12 -9.22
N PRO A 182 11.36 -14.74 -9.31
CA PRO A 182 10.32 -15.59 -9.88
C PRO A 182 10.58 -15.86 -11.37
N THR A 183 10.17 -17.04 -11.82
CA THR A 183 10.24 -17.36 -13.25
C THR A 183 9.22 -16.54 -14.04
N LYS A 184 9.35 -16.55 -15.37
CA LYS A 184 8.36 -15.93 -16.26
C LYS A 184 6.95 -16.51 -16.04
N GLU A 185 6.87 -17.82 -15.76
CA GLU A 185 5.59 -18.49 -15.52
C GLU A 185 4.98 -18.06 -14.19
N ASP A 186 5.79 -18.00 -13.13
CA ASP A 186 5.35 -17.53 -11.81
C ASP A 186 4.84 -16.10 -11.87
N LEU A 187 5.56 -15.22 -12.57
CA LEU A 187 5.15 -13.83 -12.78
C LEU A 187 3.85 -13.75 -13.58
N ASN A 188 3.65 -14.60 -14.60
CA ASN A 188 2.38 -14.62 -15.32
C ASN A 188 1.21 -14.96 -14.40
N LYS A 189 1.33 -16.04 -13.60
CA LYS A 189 0.31 -16.42 -12.61
C LYS A 189 0.05 -15.27 -11.62
N TYR A 190 1.11 -14.60 -11.18
CA TYR A 190 1.03 -13.45 -10.28
C TYR A 190 0.31 -12.24 -10.91
N TYR A 191 0.67 -11.89 -12.14
CA TYR A 191 0.00 -10.84 -12.92
C TYR A 191 -1.48 -11.16 -13.09
N ASP A 192 -1.82 -12.38 -13.50
CA ASP A 192 -3.22 -12.80 -13.73
C ASP A 192 -4.04 -12.72 -12.44
N SER A 193 -3.47 -13.21 -11.33
CA SER A 193 -4.08 -13.14 -10.00
C SER A 193 -4.44 -11.70 -9.61
N ILE A 194 -3.49 -10.77 -9.72
CA ILE A 194 -3.73 -9.36 -9.36
C ILE A 194 -4.67 -8.68 -10.36
N LEU A 195 -4.47 -8.87 -11.67
CA LEU A 195 -5.23 -8.19 -12.72
C LEU A 195 -6.70 -8.65 -12.78
N SER A 196 -7.01 -9.85 -12.28
CA SER A 196 -8.38 -10.36 -12.16
C SER A 196 -9.26 -9.51 -11.25
N GLY A 197 -8.67 -8.79 -10.30
CA GLY A 197 -9.37 -7.89 -9.39
C GLY A 197 -9.76 -6.54 -10.02
N PHE A 198 -9.33 -6.25 -11.25
CA PHE A 198 -9.61 -4.98 -11.94
C PHE A 198 -10.52 -5.19 -13.16
N PRO A 199 -11.35 -4.19 -13.53
CA PRO A 199 -12.16 -4.24 -14.74
C PRO A 199 -11.31 -4.48 -16.01
N LYS A 200 -11.84 -5.27 -16.95
CA LYS A 200 -11.13 -5.67 -18.19
C LYS A 200 -10.61 -4.49 -19.04
N HIS A 201 -11.29 -3.35 -19.02
CA HIS A 201 -10.87 -2.17 -19.77
C HIS A 201 -9.73 -1.40 -19.10
N LEU A 202 -9.47 -1.65 -17.81
CA LEU A 202 -8.40 -1.00 -17.04
C LEU A 202 -7.19 -1.90 -16.83
N ASN A 203 -7.35 -3.22 -16.96
CA ASN A 203 -6.31 -4.20 -16.64
C ASN A 203 -5.33 -4.52 -17.79
N ILE A 204 -5.39 -3.75 -18.88
CA ILE A 204 -4.44 -3.84 -19.99
C ILE A 204 -3.14 -3.14 -19.59
N ILE A 205 -2.10 -3.93 -19.33
CA ILE A 205 -0.79 -3.44 -18.90
C ILE A 205 0.34 -4.13 -19.66
N LYS A 206 1.52 -3.51 -19.69
CA LYS A 206 2.77 -4.14 -20.13
C LYS A 206 3.36 -4.94 -18.96
N ARG A 207 3.54 -6.25 -19.16
CA ARG A 207 4.21 -7.14 -18.19
C ARG A 207 5.73 -7.01 -18.28
N SER A 208 6.38 -7.05 -17.14
CA SER A 208 7.84 -7.03 -17.00
C SER A 208 8.31 -8.32 -16.35
N TYR A 209 9.48 -8.81 -16.74
CA TYR A 209 10.01 -10.10 -16.29
C TYR A 209 11.46 -9.95 -15.82
N GLY A 210 11.96 -10.93 -15.07
CA GLY A 210 13.29 -10.85 -14.44
C GLY A 210 13.33 -9.87 -13.25
N ILE A 211 12.17 -9.64 -12.64
CA ILE A 211 11.97 -8.73 -11.50
C ILE A 211 11.30 -9.48 -10.35
N SER A 212 11.38 -8.94 -9.15
CA SER A 212 10.72 -9.48 -7.95
C SER A 212 9.19 -9.32 -8.00
N TYR A 213 8.48 -10.06 -7.16
CA TYR A 213 7.03 -9.89 -7.01
C TYR A 213 6.64 -8.48 -6.55
N ALA A 214 7.43 -7.87 -5.67
CA ALA A 214 7.20 -6.50 -5.22
C ALA A 214 7.29 -5.49 -6.37
N GLU A 215 8.35 -5.57 -7.19
CA GLU A 215 8.52 -4.71 -8.37
C GLU A 215 7.41 -4.93 -9.41
N ALA A 216 7.01 -6.19 -9.62
CA ALA A 216 5.89 -6.52 -10.50
C ALA A 216 4.59 -5.88 -10.01
N LYS A 217 4.29 -5.99 -8.71
CA LYS A 217 3.10 -5.38 -8.09
C LYS A 217 3.11 -3.86 -8.20
N ASP A 218 4.24 -3.22 -7.94
CA ASP A 218 4.36 -1.77 -8.05
C ASP A 218 4.16 -1.31 -9.49
N SER A 219 4.72 -2.04 -10.47
CA SER A 219 4.50 -1.78 -11.89
C SER A 219 3.04 -1.94 -12.30
N ILE A 220 2.34 -2.98 -11.81
CA ILE A 220 0.89 -3.14 -12.03
C ILE A 220 0.16 -1.91 -11.51
N HIS A 221 0.36 -1.55 -10.24
CA HIS A 221 -0.34 -0.44 -9.63
C HIS A 221 -0.07 0.89 -10.34
N GLN A 222 1.17 1.14 -10.78
CA GLN A 222 1.51 2.35 -11.52
C GLN A 222 0.74 2.43 -12.85
N GLN A 223 0.70 1.33 -13.61
CA GLN A 223 0.01 1.30 -14.90
C GLN A 223 -1.51 1.33 -14.74
N ILE A 224 -2.08 0.60 -13.78
CA ILE A 224 -3.51 0.64 -13.47
C ILE A 224 -3.93 2.05 -13.05
N LYS A 225 -3.15 2.73 -12.21
CA LYS A 225 -3.43 4.13 -11.83
C LYS A 225 -3.46 5.04 -13.06
N ALA A 226 -2.49 4.89 -13.96
CA ALA A 226 -2.47 5.66 -15.20
C ALA A 226 -3.72 5.38 -16.05
N ASN A 227 -4.09 4.11 -16.23
CA ASN A 227 -5.29 3.71 -16.97
C ASN A 227 -6.58 4.28 -16.36
N VAL A 228 -6.71 4.26 -15.03
CA VAL A 228 -7.86 4.84 -14.30
C VAL A 228 -7.92 6.35 -14.51
N ILE A 229 -6.79 7.05 -14.37
CA ILE A 229 -6.73 8.51 -14.57
C ILE A 229 -7.10 8.86 -16.00
N ASP A 230 -6.55 8.15 -16.99
CA ASP A 230 -6.86 8.37 -18.41
C ASP A 230 -8.33 8.10 -18.72
N PHE A 231 -8.90 7.05 -18.13
CA PHE A 231 -10.32 6.73 -18.27
C PHE A 231 -11.19 7.85 -17.69
N GLU A 232 -10.95 8.27 -16.45
CA GLU A 232 -11.73 9.33 -15.79
C GLU A 232 -11.55 10.69 -16.49
N LYS A 233 -10.35 11.01 -17.00
CA LYS A 233 -10.13 12.22 -17.81
C LYS A 233 -11.03 12.27 -19.04
N ARG A 234 -11.22 11.14 -19.72
CA ARG A 234 -12.01 11.04 -20.96
C ARG A 234 -13.50 10.82 -20.71
N ARG A 235 -13.87 10.38 -19.50
CA ARG A 235 -15.25 10.12 -19.11
C ARG A 235 -16.10 11.36 -19.33
N LYS A 236 -17.26 11.17 -19.96
CA LYS A 236 -18.21 12.25 -20.22
C LYS A 236 -19.09 12.48 -19.00
N HIS A 237 -19.32 13.75 -18.73
CA HIS A 237 -20.14 14.26 -17.65
C HIS A 237 -21.05 15.35 -18.20
N LEU A 238 -22.23 15.49 -17.60
CA LEU A 238 -23.09 16.63 -17.85
C LEU A 238 -22.82 17.69 -16.78
N LEU A 239 -22.61 18.93 -17.21
CA LEU A 239 -22.32 20.07 -16.35
C LEU A 239 -23.31 21.19 -16.65
N PHE A 240 -23.97 21.70 -15.61
CA PHE A 240 -24.94 22.77 -15.70
C PHE A 240 -24.28 24.12 -15.38
N PHE A 241 -24.31 25.03 -16.36
CA PHE A 241 -23.90 26.42 -16.19
C PHE A 241 -25.11 27.35 -16.20
N TYR A 242 -25.14 28.30 -15.27
CA TYR A 242 -26.20 29.30 -15.10
C TYR A 242 -25.68 30.74 -15.21
N ASP A 243 -24.41 30.92 -15.56
CA ASP A 243 -23.70 32.21 -15.57
C ASP A 243 -22.96 32.44 -16.91
N GLY A 244 -21.99 33.38 -16.90
CA GLY A 244 -21.22 33.76 -18.08
C GLY A 244 -20.44 32.64 -18.78
N PHE A 245 -20.24 31.47 -18.16
CA PHE A 245 -19.61 30.31 -18.82
C PHE A 245 -20.44 29.70 -19.98
N ILE A 246 -21.66 30.19 -20.18
CA ILE A 246 -22.45 29.95 -21.39
C ILE A 246 -21.78 30.59 -22.64
N SER A 247 -20.93 31.61 -22.47
CA SER A 247 -20.29 32.31 -23.58
C SER A 247 -19.31 31.42 -24.37
N PRO A 248 -19.45 31.32 -25.71
CA PRO A 248 -18.53 30.54 -26.55
C PRO A 248 -17.05 30.97 -26.46
N ASP A 249 -16.78 32.25 -26.21
CA ASP A 249 -15.40 32.77 -26.12
C ASP A 249 -14.70 32.27 -24.86
N LEU A 250 -15.42 32.24 -23.73
CA LEU A 250 -14.91 31.68 -22.48
C LEU A 250 -14.71 30.16 -22.57
N GLN A 251 -15.60 29.46 -23.30
CA GLN A 251 -15.43 28.02 -23.56
C GLN A 251 -14.16 27.75 -24.38
N LEU A 252 -13.93 28.51 -25.45
CA LEU A 252 -12.69 28.40 -26.23
C LEU A 252 -11.46 28.72 -25.40
N GLN A 253 -11.52 29.74 -24.54
CA GLN A 253 -10.41 30.12 -23.68
C GLN A 253 -10.08 29.04 -22.63
N HIS A 254 -11.09 28.43 -22.01
CA HIS A 254 -10.88 27.51 -20.89
C HIS A 254 -10.74 26.05 -21.32
N TYR A 255 -11.47 25.62 -22.35
CA TYR A 255 -11.52 24.23 -22.81
C TYR A 255 -10.87 24.02 -24.19
N GLY A 256 -10.51 25.08 -24.91
CA GLY A 256 -9.94 24.98 -26.26
C GLY A 256 -10.95 24.57 -27.34
N ARG A 257 -12.24 24.43 -27.00
CA ARG A 257 -13.34 24.08 -27.91
C ARG A 257 -14.65 24.69 -27.46
N LYS A 258 -15.62 24.75 -28.37
CA LYS A 258 -17.01 25.06 -28.02
C LYS A 258 -17.70 23.81 -27.47
N LEU A 259 -18.62 24.01 -26.54
CA LEU A 259 -19.43 22.94 -25.97
C LEU A 259 -20.83 22.99 -26.59
N ASP A 260 -21.39 21.82 -26.92
CA ASP A 260 -22.77 21.71 -27.35
C ASP A 260 -23.67 21.68 -26.11
N GLY A 261 -24.51 22.70 -25.98
CA GLY A 261 -25.37 22.92 -24.81
C GLY A 261 -26.85 22.73 -25.14
N ILE A 262 -27.60 22.22 -24.18
CA ILE A 262 -29.07 22.17 -24.22
C ILE A 262 -29.61 23.00 -23.07
N GLU A 263 -30.65 23.78 -23.29
CA GLU A 263 -31.31 24.53 -22.22
C GLU A 263 -31.82 23.60 -21.12
N GLY A 264 -31.66 24.03 -19.87
CA GLY A 264 -32.12 23.30 -18.70
C GLY A 264 -32.55 24.21 -17.56
N THR A 265 -33.30 23.63 -16.64
CA THR A 265 -33.76 24.30 -15.42
C THR A 265 -33.45 23.43 -14.22
N LEU A 266 -32.98 24.04 -13.13
CA LEU A 266 -32.81 23.40 -11.83
C LEU A 266 -33.76 24.04 -10.81
N SER A 267 -34.68 23.24 -10.28
CA SER A 267 -35.56 23.61 -9.17
C SER A 267 -34.88 23.48 -7.80
N GLY A 268 -35.28 24.32 -6.84
CA GLY A 268 -34.74 24.40 -5.49
C GLY A 268 -33.45 25.21 -5.36
N TYR A 269 -33.12 26.07 -6.33
CA TYR A 269 -31.92 26.91 -6.32
C TYR A 269 -32.26 28.37 -6.68
N THR A 270 -31.44 29.31 -6.18
CA THR A 270 -31.47 30.73 -6.56
C THR A 270 -30.06 31.20 -6.89
N LEU A 271 -29.94 32.32 -7.63
CA LEU A 271 -28.66 32.94 -7.94
C LEU A 271 -28.37 34.11 -6.99
N LYS A 272 -27.12 34.24 -6.58
CA LYS A 272 -26.62 35.37 -5.78
C LYS A 272 -25.33 35.91 -6.39
N ASP A 273 -25.14 37.22 -6.31
CA ASP A 273 -23.89 37.87 -6.71
C ASP A 273 -22.72 37.37 -5.84
N SER A 274 -21.65 36.91 -6.48
CA SER A 274 -20.40 36.52 -5.86
C SER A 274 -19.44 37.72 -5.82
N THR A 275 -18.92 38.06 -4.64
CA THR A 275 -17.81 39.02 -4.50
C THR A 275 -16.50 38.27 -4.75
N ILE A 276 -15.95 38.35 -5.96
CA ILE A 276 -14.62 37.79 -6.26
C ILE A 276 -13.55 38.81 -5.83
N ASN A 277 -12.75 38.45 -4.83
CA ASN A 277 -11.60 39.24 -4.39
C ASN A 277 -10.48 39.23 -5.45
N GLY A 278 -10.42 40.26 -6.29
CA GLY A 278 -9.15 40.82 -6.76
C GLY A 278 -8.36 40.07 -7.84
N VAL A 279 -8.93 39.10 -8.56
CA VAL A 279 -8.33 38.60 -9.81
C VAL A 279 -9.22 39.04 -10.98
N SER A 280 -8.73 40.00 -11.76
CA SER A 280 -9.34 40.37 -13.03
C SER A 280 -9.25 39.18 -13.99
N MET A 281 -10.36 38.46 -14.19
CA MET A 281 -10.57 37.72 -15.45
C MET A 281 -10.48 38.73 -16.60
N PRO A 282 -9.91 38.35 -17.77
CA PRO A 282 -9.87 39.24 -18.92
C PRO A 282 -11.30 39.66 -19.29
N GLU A 283 -11.45 40.94 -19.60
CA GLU A 283 -12.71 41.68 -19.75
C GLU A 283 -13.83 40.85 -20.39
N ARG A 284 -14.86 40.55 -19.60
CA ARG A 284 -16.11 40.00 -20.12
C ARG A 284 -16.94 41.12 -20.74
N SER A 285 -17.44 40.87 -21.94
CA SER A 285 -18.47 41.66 -22.64
C SER A 285 -19.58 42.10 -21.68
N HIS A 286 -19.98 43.36 -21.83
CA HIS A 286 -20.96 44.13 -21.06
C HIS A 286 -22.05 43.30 -20.34
N THR A 287 -22.15 43.49 -19.02
CA THR A 287 -23.20 43.03 -18.08
C THR A 287 -23.10 41.60 -17.53
N ASN A 288 -22.41 41.42 -16.38
CA ASN A 288 -22.99 40.89 -15.13
C ASN A 288 -21.89 40.61 -14.11
N ARG A 289 -22.18 40.91 -12.83
CA ARG A 289 -21.39 40.41 -11.71
C ARG A 289 -21.40 38.88 -11.73
N PRO A 290 -20.30 38.20 -11.38
CA PRO A 290 -20.29 36.74 -11.32
C PRO A 290 -21.36 36.27 -10.34
N GLN A 291 -22.19 35.31 -10.73
CA GLN A 291 -23.27 34.76 -9.91
C GLN A 291 -22.94 33.33 -9.49
N ILE A 292 -23.43 32.92 -8.33
CA ILE A 292 -23.29 31.55 -7.83
C ILE A 292 -24.66 31.00 -7.39
N ALA A 293 -24.90 29.72 -7.68
CA ALA A 293 -26.12 29.06 -7.25
C ALA A 293 -26.08 28.76 -5.75
N LEU A 294 -27.22 28.99 -5.12
CA LEU A 294 -27.48 28.71 -3.71
C LEU A 294 -28.68 27.80 -3.60
N LYS A 295 -28.58 26.79 -2.73
CA LYS A 295 -29.72 25.92 -2.44
C LYS A 295 -30.81 26.71 -1.70
N SER A 296 -31.98 26.84 -2.33
CA SER A 296 -33.12 27.54 -1.76
C SER A 296 -33.86 26.70 -0.72
N LYS A 297 -34.57 27.40 0.17
CA LYS A 297 -35.54 26.78 1.08
C LYS A 297 -36.87 26.48 0.37
N GLU A 298 -37.20 27.24 -0.66
CA GLU A 298 -38.40 27.06 -1.47
C GLU A 298 -38.09 26.16 -2.66
N LYS A 299 -38.84 25.05 -2.79
CA LYS A 299 -38.64 24.10 -3.91
C LYS A 299 -39.09 24.65 -5.26
N SER A 300 -39.94 25.69 -5.26
CA SER A 300 -40.43 26.37 -6.46
C SER A 300 -39.41 27.32 -7.08
N ASP A 301 -38.35 27.70 -6.35
CA ASP A 301 -37.31 28.55 -6.89
C ASP A 301 -36.54 27.81 -7.98
N THR A 302 -36.32 28.47 -9.12
CA THR A 302 -35.66 27.85 -10.26
C THR A 302 -34.53 28.73 -10.77
N ILE A 303 -33.45 28.08 -11.23
CA ILE A 303 -32.43 28.72 -12.05
C ILE A 303 -32.47 28.12 -13.45
N LYS A 304 -32.42 28.99 -14.46
CA LYS A 304 -32.28 28.60 -15.87
C LYS A 304 -30.81 28.63 -16.26
N GLY A 305 -30.43 27.72 -17.14
CA GLY A 305 -29.06 27.59 -17.60
C GLY A 305 -28.95 26.65 -18.80
N MET A 306 -27.72 26.22 -19.05
CA MET A 306 -27.37 25.30 -20.13
C MET A 306 -26.69 24.07 -19.53
N VAL A 307 -27.08 22.89 -20.01
CA VAL A 307 -26.42 21.62 -19.74
C VAL A 307 -25.44 21.35 -20.87
N PHE A 308 -24.17 21.15 -20.53
CA PHE A 308 -23.11 20.85 -21.49
C PHE A 308 -22.51 19.47 -21.21
N GLU A 309 -22.09 18.79 -22.28
CA GLU A 309 -21.22 17.62 -22.15
C GLU A 309 -19.75 18.04 -22.03
N VAL A 310 -19.15 17.71 -20.90
CA VAL A 310 -17.73 17.94 -20.61
C VAL A 310 -17.04 16.61 -20.31
N THR A 311 -15.74 16.56 -20.60
CA THR A 311 -14.85 15.48 -20.17
C THR A 311 -14.49 15.65 -18.69
N GLY A 312 -14.05 14.58 -18.03
CA GLY A 312 -13.57 14.67 -16.65
C GLY A 312 -12.37 15.61 -16.50
N GLU A 313 -11.52 15.73 -17.52
CA GLU A 313 -10.43 16.71 -17.54
C GLU A 313 -10.95 18.15 -17.55
N GLU A 314 -11.92 18.46 -18.40
CA GLU A 314 -12.59 19.78 -18.45
C GLU A 314 -13.35 20.05 -17.14
N LEU A 315 -13.91 19.03 -16.52
CA LEU A 315 -14.58 19.13 -15.23
C LEU A 315 -13.59 19.52 -14.11
N VAL A 316 -12.40 18.92 -14.08
CA VAL A 316 -11.31 19.28 -13.14
C VAL A 316 -10.75 20.68 -13.43
N GLN A 317 -10.66 21.08 -14.71
CA GLN A 317 -10.30 22.45 -15.06
C GLN A 317 -11.33 23.44 -14.53
N THR A 318 -12.62 23.09 -14.61
CA THR A 318 -13.72 23.91 -14.09
C THR A 318 -13.63 24.06 -12.57
N ASP A 319 -13.25 23.00 -11.83
CA ASP A 319 -13.04 23.08 -10.38
C ASP A 319 -12.02 24.17 -10.00
N LYS A 320 -10.94 24.34 -10.79
CA LYS A 320 -9.88 25.31 -10.51
C LYS A 320 -10.27 26.77 -10.75
N ILE A 321 -11.23 27.01 -11.65
CA ILE A 321 -11.70 28.35 -12.01
C ILE A 321 -13.04 28.69 -11.36
N SER A 322 -13.67 27.71 -10.69
CA SER A 322 -14.89 27.90 -9.92
C SER A 322 -14.66 28.85 -8.73
N ALA A 323 -15.74 29.42 -8.19
CA ALA A 323 -15.63 30.40 -7.11
C ALA A 323 -14.97 29.77 -5.85
N PRO A 324 -14.13 30.49 -5.09
CA PRO A 324 -13.36 29.95 -3.96
C PRO A 324 -14.19 29.26 -2.87
N ASN A 325 -15.46 29.64 -2.71
CA ASN A 325 -16.39 29.07 -1.74
C ASN A 325 -17.45 28.18 -2.40
N SER A 326 -17.16 27.59 -3.56
CA SER A 326 -18.08 26.70 -4.25
C SER A 326 -17.69 25.24 -4.13
N ASN A 327 -18.67 24.35 -4.12
CA ASN A 327 -18.47 22.91 -4.29
C ASN A 327 -19.32 22.40 -5.45
N ARG A 328 -18.78 21.42 -6.16
CA ARG A 328 -19.50 20.70 -7.20
C ARG A 328 -20.39 19.64 -6.57
N ILE A 329 -21.70 19.70 -6.83
CA ILE A 329 -22.69 18.73 -6.37
C ILE A 329 -23.43 18.11 -7.54
N LEU A 330 -23.96 16.90 -7.36
CA LEU A 330 -24.84 16.27 -8.33
C LEU A 330 -26.28 16.75 -8.09
N ALA A 331 -26.93 17.20 -9.15
CA ALA A 331 -28.32 17.65 -9.13
C ALA A 331 -29.07 17.05 -10.33
N THR A 332 -30.40 17.03 -10.25
CA THR A 332 -31.25 16.57 -11.34
C THR A 332 -32.00 17.76 -11.92
N THR A 333 -31.88 17.97 -13.23
CA THR A 333 -32.65 18.98 -13.96
C THR A 333 -34.14 18.64 -13.96
N ASP A 334 -34.99 19.63 -14.21
CA ASP A 334 -36.45 19.43 -14.31
C ASP A 334 -36.81 18.46 -15.47
N ALA A 335 -35.94 18.32 -16.47
CA ALA A 335 -36.05 17.35 -17.57
C ALA A 335 -35.55 15.94 -17.20
N GLY A 336 -35.08 15.71 -15.97
CA GLY A 336 -34.65 14.41 -15.46
C GLY A 336 -33.18 14.05 -15.69
N ALA A 337 -32.37 14.92 -16.31
CA ALA A 337 -30.94 14.66 -16.49
C ALA A 337 -30.15 14.92 -15.19
N GLU A 338 -29.30 13.98 -14.78
CA GLU A 338 -28.32 14.17 -13.71
C GLU A 338 -27.12 14.98 -14.21
N VAL A 339 -26.84 16.10 -13.54
CA VAL A 339 -25.83 17.07 -13.93
C VAL A 339 -25.00 17.48 -12.72
N TRP A 340 -23.72 17.75 -12.96
CA TRP A 340 -22.91 18.48 -11.99
C TRP A 340 -23.30 19.96 -12.01
N VAL A 341 -23.29 20.60 -10.85
CA VAL A 341 -23.51 22.04 -10.70
C VAL A 341 -22.64 22.56 -9.56
N TYR A 342 -22.06 23.75 -9.72
CA TYR A 342 -21.31 24.43 -8.67
C TYR A 342 -22.28 25.23 -7.80
N VAL A 343 -22.19 25.07 -6.49
CA VAL A 343 -23.03 25.78 -5.53
C VAL A 343 -22.20 26.39 -4.41
N GLU A 344 -22.62 27.54 -3.88
CA GLU A 344 -21.96 28.18 -2.75
C GLU A 344 -22.07 27.28 -1.50
N ASN A 345 -20.94 27.08 -0.83
CA ASN A 345 -20.85 26.37 0.44
C ASN A 345 -21.58 27.18 1.52
N LYS A 346 -22.43 26.50 2.29
CA LYS A 346 -23.10 27.10 3.45
C LYS A 346 -22.13 27.37 4.59
#